data_AF-A0AAW0M8I6-F1
#
_entry.id   AF-A0AAW0M8I6-F1
#
_cell.length_a   1.000
_cell.length_b   1.000
_cell.length_c   1.000
_cell.angle_alpha   90.00
_cell.angle_beta   90.00
_cell.angle_gamma   90.00
#
_symmetry.space_group_name_H-M   'P 1'
#
loop_
_entity.id
_entity.type
_entity.pdbx_description
1 polymer ?
#
loop_
_entity_poly.entity_id
_entity_poly.type
_entity_poly.pdbx_seq_one_letter_code
_entity_poly.pdbx_strand_id
1 'polypeptide(L)'
;MSLTEGKVVKLTERSIHVIVLGFSSAIITVEDIREDFNHKIVSSSSSFSQSTSFSSNLKHGDELFASRSQKRHVIKVGTMIRFLVKR
;
A
#
# COMPACT_ATOMS: atom_id res chain seq x y z
N MET A 1 8.41 -19.93 -5.71
CA MET A 1 7.88 -18.56 -5.61
C MET A 1 6.39 -18.69 -5.31
N SER A 2 5.91 -18.15 -4.18
CA SER A 2 4.48 -18.17 -3.81
C SER A 2 3.83 -16.81 -4.08
N LEU A 3 2.63 -16.83 -4.63
CA LEU A 3 1.81 -15.64 -4.85
C LEU A 3 0.82 -15.50 -3.68
N THR A 4 0.86 -14.36 -3.01
CA THR A 4 0.05 -14.10 -1.80
C THR A 4 -0.80 -12.86 -2.01
N GLU A 5 -2.01 -12.85 -1.45
CA GLU A 5 -2.86 -11.66 -1.39
C GLU A 5 -2.81 -11.02 -0.01
N GLY A 6 -2.90 -9.69 0.04
CA GLY A 6 -3.07 -8.99 1.30
C GLY A 6 -3.65 -7.59 1.14
N LYS A 7 -4.16 -7.06 2.25
CA LYS A 7 -4.76 -5.73 2.33
C LYS A 7 -3.69 -4.69 2.66
N VAL A 8 -3.60 -3.65 1.85
CA VAL A 8 -2.75 -2.49 2.14
C VAL A 8 -3.31 -1.78 3.38
N VAL A 9 -2.50 -1.67 4.43
CA VAL A 9 -2.90 -1.01 5.69
C VAL A 9 -2.16 0.30 5.93
N LYS A 10 -1.01 0.49 5.31
CA LYS A 10 -0.23 1.74 5.37
C LYS A 10 0.60 1.89 4.11
N LEU A 11 0.71 3.13 3.65
CA LEU A 11 1.63 3.53 2.59
C LEU A 11 2.67 4.47 3.20
N THR A 12 3.87 4.41 2.65
CA THR A 12 4.93 5.39 2.88
C THR A 12 5.61 5.69 1.55
N GLU A 13 6.42 6.74 1.49
CA GLU A 13 7.25 7.03 0.32
C GLU A 13 8.16 5.87 -0.08
N ARG A 14 8.54 5.00 0.87
CA ARG A 14 9.52 3.92 0.66
C ARG A 14 8.94 2.51 0.65
N SER A 15 7.67 2.34 1.01
CA SER A 15 7.10 1.02 1.19
C SER A 15 5.57 0.95 1.15
N ILE A 16 5.07 -0.25 0.86
CA ILE A 16 3.68 -0.66 1.02
C ILE A 16 3.63 -1.67 2.17
N HIS A 17 2.86 -1.38 3.21
CA HIS A 17 2.62 -2.30 4.33
C HIS A 17 1.30 -3.03 4.13
N VAL A 18 1.35 -4.35 4.23
CA VAL A 18 0.24 -5.23 3.88
C VAL A 18 -0.05 -6.19 5.03
N ILE A 19 -1.34 -6.47 5.29
CA ILE A 19 -1.79 -7.57 6.16
C ILE A 19 -2.33 -8.71 5.31
N VAL A 20 -1.84 -9.91 5.57
CA VAL A 20 -2.24 -11.17 4.93
C VAL A 20 -3.11 -11.94 5.92
N LEU A 21 -4.32 -12.33 5.47
CA LEU A 21 -5.29 -13.13 6.24
C LEU A 21 -5.66 -12.59 7.64
N GLY A 22 -5.36 -11.32 7.92
CA GLY A 22 -5.71 -10.66 9.19
C GLY A 22 -4.69 -10.83 10.33
N PHE A 23 -3.63 -11.64 10.15
CA PHE A 23 -2.66 -11.90 11.22
C PHE A 23 -1.19 -11.72 10.81
N SER A 24 -0.84 -11.97 9.56
CA SER A 24 0.54 -11.84 9.08
C SER A 24 0.76 -10.50 8.41
N SER A 25 1.95 -9.92 8.53
CA SER A 25 2.32 -8.69 7.84
C SER A 25 3.39 -8.93 6.77
N ALA A 26 3.41 -8.08 5.75
CA ALA A 26 4.44 -8.03 4.73
C ALA A 26 4.77 -6.56 4.41
N ILE A 27 6.02 -6.31 4.04
CA ILE A 27 6.50 -5.00 3.60
C ILE A 27 7.07 -5.17 2.19
N ILE A 28 6.56 -4.39 1.25
CA ILE A 28 7.06 -4.32 -0.12
C ILE A 28 7.76 -2.99 -0.25
N THR A 29 9.08 -3.00 -0.45
CA THR A 29 9.89 -1.78 -0.56
C THR A 29 9.89 -1.26 -1.99
N VAL A 30 10.29 0.00 -2.20
CA VAL A 30 10.30 0.64 -3.52
C VAL A 30 11.15 -0.08 -4.56
N GLU A 31 12.17 -0.83 -4.14
CA GLU A 31 12.99 -1.66 -5.03
C GLU A 31 12.21 -2.83 -5.63
N ASP A 32 11.12 -3.23 -4.96
CA ASP A 32 10.25 -4.35 -5.33
C ASP A 32 8.92 -3.91 -5.92
N ILE A 33 8.65 -2.60 -5.92
CA ILE A 33 7.53 -1.99 -6.62
C ILE A 33 7.96 -1.79 -8.08
N ARG A 34 7.02 -2.04 -8.99
CA ARG A 34 7.27 -1.77 -10.41
C ARG A 34 7.68 -0.32 -10.61
N GLU A 35 8.77 -0.10 -11.35
CA GLU A 35 9.36 1.22 -11.60
C GLU A 35 8.36 2.24 -12.17
N ASP A 36 7.30 1.79 -12.83
CA ASP A 36 6.29 2.67 -13.39
C ASP A 36 5.36 3.26 -12.33
N PHE A 37 5.31 2.74 -11.11
CA PHE A 37 4.54 3.31 -10.00
C PHE A 37 5.34 4.36 -9.23
N ASN A 38 4.72 5.50 -8.93
CA ASN A 38 5.30 6.53 -8.06
C ASN A 38 4.41 6.83 -6.86
N HIS A 39 5.05 7.17 -5.73
CA HIS A 39 4.37 7.67 -4.54
C HIS A 39 3.81 9.08 -4.82
N LYS A 40 2.60 9.34 -4.33
CA LYS A 40 1.94 10.65 -4.38
C LYS A 40 1.20 10.91 -3.08
N ILE A 41 1.24 12.16 -2.64
CA ILE A 41 0.41 12.67 -1.55
C ILE A 41 -0.75 13.42 -2.18
N VAL A 42 -1.98 12.99 -1.93
CA VAL A 42 -3.19 13.67 -2.40
C VAL A 42 -3.85 14.34 -1.21
N SER A 43 -4.12 15.64 -1.29
CA SER A 43 -4.77 16.43 -0.23
C SER A 43 -6.28 16.16 -0.06
N SER A 44 -6.79 15.05 -0.59
CA SER A 44 -8.17 14.61 -0.36
C SER A 44 -8.25 13.88 0.97
N SER A 45 -9.34 14.08 1.70
CA SER A 45 -9.67 13.42 2.96
C SER A 45 -10.60 12.23 2.69
N SER A 46 -10.05 11.05 2.39
CA SER A 46 -10.84 9.82 2.39
C SER A 46 -10.91 9.22 3.79
N SER A 47 -12.07 9.41 4.42
CA SER A 47 -12.39 8.82 5.72
C SER A 47 -12.67 7.31 5.55
N PHE A 48 -11.64 6.48 5.65
CA PHE A 48 -11.83 5.03 5.82
C PHE A 48 -11.65 4.63 7.29
N SER A 49 -12.66 3.96 7.87
CA SER A 49 -12.66 3.60 9.28
C SER A 49 -11.59 2.55 9.60
N GLN A 50 -10.72 2.92 10.54
CA GLN A 50 -9.56 2.17 10.98
C GLN A 50 -10.00 1.19 12.09
N SER A 51 -10.13 -0.09 11.76
CA SER A 51 -10.26 -1.18 12.75
C SER A 51 -9.10 -2.16 12.56
N THR A 52 -7.89 -1.71 12.87
CA THR A 52 -6.70 -2.56 13.09
C THR A 52 -5.69 -1.77 13.93
N SER A 53 -5.06 -2.43 14.89
CA SER A 53 -4.23 -1.90 15.99
C SER A 53 -2.88 -1.26 15.59
N PHE A 54 -2.65 -0.96 14.31
CA PHE A 54 -1.47 -0.20 13.86
C PHE A 54 -1.84 1.28 13.73
N SER A 55 -1.82 2.00 14.85
CA SER A 55 -2.00 3.46 14.86
C SER A 55 -0.73 4.14 14.35
N SER A 56 -0.70 4.51 13.06
CA SER A 56 0.25 5.51 12.58
C SER A 56 -0.45 6.85 12.44
N ASN A 57 -0.22 7.73 13.41
CA ASN A 57 -0.58 9.15 13.33
C ASN A 57 0.24 9.81 12.20
N LEU A 58 -0.26 9.76 10.97
CA LEU A 58 0.19 10.67 9.90
C LEU A 58 -1.00 11.52 9.50
N LYS A 59 -1.10 12.68 10.14
CA LYS A 59 -1.79 13.84 9.58
C LYS A 59 -0.89 14.29 8.42
N HIS A 60 -1.27 14.11 7.15
CA HIS A 60 -0.85 14.86 5.95
C HIS A 60 -1.31 14.11 4.67
N GLY A 61 -2.52 14.40 4.18
CA GLY A 61 -3.03 13.89 2.89
C GLY A 61 -3.21 12.37 2.79
N ASP A 62 -4.03 11.93 1.86
CA ASP A 62 -4.12 10.53 1.46
C ASP A 62 -2.92 10.16 0.59
N GLU A 63 -2.05 9.28 1.10
CA GLU A 63 -0.95 8.71 0.33
C GLU A 63 -1.45 7.63 -0.65
N LEU A 64 -0.83 7.56 -1.84
CA LEU A 64 -1.08 6.51 -2.83
C LEU A 64 0.16 6.20 -3.67
N PHE A 65 0.19 5.02 -4.29
CA PHE A 65 1.07 4.74 -5.42
C PHE A 65 0.24 4.73 -6.72
N ALA A 66 0.70 5.41 -7.76
CA ALA A 66 0.03 5.42 -9.06
C ALA A 66 1.00 5.10 -10.20
N SER A 67 0.55 4.32 -11.18
CA SER A 67 1.34 4.11 -12.40
C SER A 67 1.44 5.40 -13.21
N ARG A 68 2.66 5.69 -13.69
CA ARG A 68 3.00 6.79 -14.61
C ARG A 68 2.41 6.55 -16.00
N SER A 69 2.48 5.30 -16.48
CA SER A 69 2.01 4.92 -17.82
C SER A 69 0.49 4.70 -17.85
N GLN A 70 -0.07 4.13 -16.77
CA GLN A 70 -1.49 3.82 -16.65
C GLN A 70 -2.09 4.52 -15.43
N LYS A 71 -2.39 5.82 -15.55
CA LYS A 71 -2.85 6.67 -14.43
C LYS A 71 -4.07 6.15 -13.64
N ARG A 72 -4.82 5.18 -14.19
CA ARG A 72 -5.94 4.52 -13.52
C ARG A 72 -5.51 3.40 -12.56
N HIS A 73 -4.29 2.90 -12.68
CA HIS A 73 -3.74 1.91 -11.76
C HIS A 73 -3.20 2.62 -10.53
N VAL A 74 -3.92 2.47 -9.42
CA VAL A 74 -3.66 3.16 -8.17
C VAL A 74 -3.74 2.17 -7.02
N ILE A 75 -2.79 2.25 -6.09
CA ILE A 75 -2.76 1.50 -4.84
C ILE A 75 -2.99 2.51 -3.70
N LYS A 76 -4.03 2.30 -2.90
CA LYS A 76 -4.37 3.11 -1.72
C LYS A 76 -4.46 2.19 -0.50
N VAL A 77 -4.53 2.80 0.69
CA VAL A 77 -4.93 2.06 1.89
C VAL A 77 -6.31 1.42 1.67
N GLY A 78 -6.45 0.18 2.10
CA GLY A 78 -7.65 -0.64 1.93
C GLY A 78 -7.67 -1.49 0.66
N THR A 79 -6.81 -1.21 -0.33
CA THR A 79 -6.70 -2.02 -1.56
C THR A 79 -6.20 -3.43 -1.25
N MET A 80 -6.82 -4.45 -1.83
CA MET A 80 -6.28 -5.82 -1.86
C MET A 80 -5.29 -5.94 -3.01
N ILE A 81 -4.06 -6.39 -2.73
CA ILE A 81 -3.02 -6.59 -3.74
C ILE A 81 -2.48 -8.01 -3.69
N ARG A 82 -2.05 -8.51 -4.87
CA ARG A 82 -1.26 -9.74 -4.97
C ARG A 82 0.21 -9.39 -5.11
N PHE A 83 1.06 -10.15 -4.44
CA PHE A 83 2.50 -9.97 -4.51
C PHE A 83 3.22 -11.32 -4.43
N LEU A 84 4.44 -11.33 -4.96
CA LEU A 84 5.30 -12.50 -4.92
C LEU A 84 6.14 -12.49 -3.64
N VAL A 85 6.22 -13.63 -2.96
CA VAL A 85 7.07 -13.79 -1.79
C VAL A 85 8.48 -14.20 -2.22
N LYS A 86 9.47 -13.38 -1.84
CA LYS A 86 10.90 -13.69 -1.96
C LYS A 86 11.31 -14.63 -0.82
N ARG A 87 12.26 -15.53 -1.12
CA ARG A 87 12.91 -16.39 -0.12
C ARG A 87 14.26 -15.82 0.25
#